data_AF-A0A9D5JQ06-F1
#
_entry.id   AF-A0A9D5JQ06-F1
#
_cell.length_a   1.000
_cell.length_b   1.000
_cell.length_c   1.000
_cell.angle_alpha   90.00
_cell.angle_beta   90.00
_cell.angle_gamma   90.00
#
_symmetry.space_group_name_H-M   'P 1'
#
loop_
_entity.id
_entity.type
_entity.pdbx_description
1 polymer ?
#
loop_
_entity_poly.entity_id
_entity_poly.type
_entity_poly.pdbx_seq_one_letter_code
_entity_poly.pdbx_strand_id
1 'polypeptide(L)'
;MEIAGKPEVIDIFFLITCLRITYISARNGLLKESFKIVGVVAGIFLSFYYFVPAGSWLNQKVFFLQKDFSEFLSFLLIFSASILLLSFLRIAVGLFFKRENFSRRERLVSVVIGGVRAVFFSSIVLFMLILSPLPRRYFEKSFSWEVFRLPAPAMYIFVFETFKKSVPQERTEIKIENYYKTDWIGSRQR
;
A
#
# COMPACT_ATOMS: atom_id res chain seq x y z
N MET A 1 -28.55 4.44 -11.54
CA MET A 1 -27.34 3.67 -11.18
C MET A 1 -26.85 2.95 -12.44
N GLU A 2 -26.13 3.65 -13.32
CA GLU A 2 -25.45 3.02 -14.45
C GLU A 2 -24.12 2.45 -13.94
N ILE A 3 -24.16 1.25 -13.38
CA ILE A 3 -22.96 0.53 -12.95
C ILE A 3 -22.54 -0.38 -14.09
N ALA A 4 -21.84 0.14 -15.08
CA ALA A 4 -20.85 -0.58 -15.90
C ALA A 4 -20.39 0.28 -17.08
N GLY A 5 -19.49 1.23 -16.79
CA GLY A 5 -18.48 1.58 -17.80
C GLY A 5 -17.67 0.33 -18.15
N LYS A 6 -17.15 0.23 -19.38
CA LYS A 6 -16.29 -0.89 -19.78
C LYS A 6 -15.16 -1.05 -18.74
N PRO A 7 -14.90 -2.27 -18.24
CA PRO A 7 -13.83 -2.47 -17.27
C PRO A 7 -12.51 -2.10 -17.94
N GLU A 8 -11.82 -1.12 -17.37
CA GLU A 8 -10.48 -0.77 -17.82
C GLU A 8 -9.53 -1.93 -17.49
N VAL A 9 -8.45 -2.07 -18.26
CA VAL A 9 -7.44 -3.14 -18.05
C VAL A 9 -6.91 -3.11 -16.60
N ILE A 10 -6.83 -1.91 -16.03
CA ILE A 10 -6.40 -1.71 -14.64
C ILE A 10 -7.38 -2.30 -13.62
N ASP A 11 -8.69 -2.26 -13.89
CA ASP A 11 -9.70 -2.83 -13.00
C ASP A 11 -9.59 -4.36 -12.97
N ILE A 12 -9.36 -4.97 -14.12
CA ILE A 12 -9.11 -6.42 -14.23
C ILE A 12 -7.84 -6.80 -13.46
N PHE A 13 -6.77 -5.99 -13.58
CA PHE A 13 -5.53 -6.20 -12.85
C PHE A 13 -5.73 -6.17 -11.33
N PHE A 14 -6.44 -5.16 -10.81
CA PHE A 14 -6.72 -5.06 -9.37
C PHE A 14 -7.66 -6.14 -8.87
N LEU A 15 -8.68 -6.52 -9.66
CA LEU A 15 -9.59 -7.62 -9.33
C LEU A 15 -8.84 -8.94 -9.20
N ILE A 16 -8.01 -9.30 -10.19
CA ILE A 16 -7.19 -10.52 -10.15
C ILE A 16 -6.25 -10.49 -8.96
N THR A 17 -5.62 -9.35 -8.69
CA THR A 17 -4.73 -9.18 -7.54
C THR A 17 -5.46 -9.39 -6.22
N CYS A 18 -6.65 -8.82 -6.05
CA CYS A 18 -7.46 -8.98 -4.85
C CYS A 18 -7.93 -10.42 -4.65
N LEU A 19 -8.41 -11.06 -5.71
CA LEU A 19 -8.82 -12.47 -5.67
C LEU A 19 -7.64 -13.38 -5.32
N ARG A 20 -6.47 -13.18 -5.94
CA ARG A 20 -5.26 -13.96 -5.67
C ARG A 20 -4.80 -13.81 -4.22
N ILE A 21 -4.73 -12.58 -3.71
CA ILE A 21 -4.32 -12.31 -2.33
C ILE A 21 -5.29 -12.99 -1.35
N THR A 22 -6.59 -12.84 -1.56
CA THR A 22 -7.64 -13.40 -0.70
C THR A 22 -7.62 -14.94 -0.73
N TYR A 23 -7.49 -15.53 -1.93
CA TYR A 23 -7.42 -16.97 -2.13
C TYR A 23 -6.20 -17.59 -1.43
N ILE A 24 -5.02 -16.98 -1.59
CA ILE A 24 -3.82 -17.42 -0.90
C ILE A 24 -4.02 -17.33 0.62
N SER A 25 -4.70 -16.29 1.11
CA SER A 25 -4.96 -16.09 2.54
C SER A 25 -5.85 -17.18 3.13
N ALA A 26 -6.84 -17.68 2.37
CA ALA A 26 -7.69 -18.81 2.77
C ALA A 26 -6.91 -20.10 3.06
N ARG A 27 -5.75 -20.27 2.40
CA ARG A 27 -4.86 -21.43 2.56
C ARG A 27 -3.81 -21.23 3.66
N ASN A 28 -3.66 -20.01 4.18
CA ASN A 28 -2.71 -19.70 5.24
C ASN A 28 -3.40 -19.67 6.62
N GLY A 29 -2.63 -20.00 7.65
CA GLY A 29 -3.06 -19.84 9.04
C GLY A 29 -3.12 -18.37 9.45
N LEU A 30 -3.87 -18.10 10.52
CA LEU A 30 -4.10 -16.75 11.03
C LEU A 30 -2.78 -16.04 11.34
N LEU A 31 -1.88 -16.74 12.05
CA LEU A 31 -0.58 -16.20 12.45
C LEU A 31 0.24 -15.72 11.24
N LYS A 32 0.34 -16.52 10.18
CA LYS A 32 1.07 -16.13 8.96
C LYS A 32 0.45 -14.91 8.28
N GLU A 33 -0.86 -14.79 8.34
CA GLU A 33 -1.59 -13.68 7.73
C GLU A 33 -1.47 -12.39 8.56
N SER A 34 -1.46 -12.50 9.90
CA SER A 34 -1.17 -11.39 10.82
C SER A 34 0.19 -10.74 10.53
N PHE A 35 1.25 -11.53 10.36
CA PHE A 35 2.56 -10.99 10.00
C PHE A 35 2.56 -10.27 8.65
N LYS A 36 1.79 -10.75 7.67
CA LYS A 36 1.70 -10.10 6.35
C LYS A 36 0.98 -8.77 6.41
N ILE A 37 -0.15 -8.69 7.12
CA ILE A 37 -0.87 -7.41 7.23
C ILE A 37 -0.05 -6.40 8.02
N VAL A 38 0.63 -6.80 9.10
CA VAL A 38 1.56 -5.94 9.82
C VAL A 38 2.70 -5.48 8.90
N GLY A 39 3.22 -6.36 8.05
CA GLY A 39 4.26 -6.00 7.07
C GLY A 39 3.79 -4.99 6.03
N VAL A 40 2.55 -5.12 5.56
CA VAL A 40 1.95 -4.14 4.65
C VAL A 40 1.73 -2.80 5.36
N VAL A 41 1.19 -2.78 6.58
CA VAL A 41 0.96 -1.56 7.36
C VAL A 41 2.27 -0.86 7.71
N ALA A 42 3.27 -1.60 8.19
CA ALA A 42 4.61 -1.06 8.46
C ALA A 42 5.27 -0.55 7.19
N GLY A 43 5.12 -1.29 6.08
CA GLY A 43 5.58 -0.88 4.77
C GLY A 43 4.95 0.44 4.31
N ILE A 44 3.63 0.59 4.43
CA ILE A 44 2.91 1.85 4.16
C ILE A 44 3.54 2.96 4.99
N PHE A 45 3.59 2.79 6.31
CA PHE A 45 4.05 3.86 7.18
C PHE A 45 5.49 4.31 6.84
N LEU A 46 6.41 3.36 6.73
CA LEU A 46 7.81 3.66 6.43
C LEU A 46 7.99 4.23 5.02
N SER A 47 7.30 3.69 4.01
CA SER A 47 7.45 4.18 2.64
C SER A 47 6.90 5.60 2.51
N PHE A 48 5.72 5.89 3.06
CA PHE A 48 5.15 7.24 3.05
C PHE A 48 5.98 8.23 3.88
N TYR A 49 6.56 7.80 5.00
CA TYR A 49 7.39 8.69 5.82
C TYR A 49 8.74 9.02 5.15
N TYR A 50 9.41 8.02 4.56
CA TYR A 50 10.80 8.16 4.12
C TYR A 50 10.99 8.38 2.60
N PHE A 51 9.97 8.24 1.75
CA PHE A 51 10.21 8.31 0.29
C PHE A 51 10.70 9.67 -0.20
N VAL A 52 10.26 10.79 0.40
CA VAL A 52 10.72 12.14 0.03
C VAL A 52 12.18 12.38 0.44
N PRO A 53 12.59 12.18 1.71
CA PRO A 53 13.99 12.35 2.09
C PRO A 53 14.91 11.35 1.38
N ALA A 54 14.49 10.09 1.25
CA ALA A 54 15.26 9.09 0.50
C ALA A 54 15.35 9.42 -1.01
N GLY A 55 14.29 9.96 -1.60
CA GLY A 55 14.26 10.39 -3.00
C GLY A 55 15.17 11.57 -3.26
N SER A 56 15.20 12.53 -2.34
CA SER A 56 16.10 13.67 -2.40
C SER A 56 17.57 13.23 -2.27
N TRP A 57 17.86 12.30 -1.35
CA TRP A 57 19.19 11.70 -1.20
C TRP A 57 19.63 10.92 -2.44
N LEU A 58 18.72 10.14 -3.05
CA LEU A 58 19.00 9.40 -4.29
C LEU A 58 19.26 10.35 -5.47
N ASN A 59 18.46 11.41 -5.61
CA ASN A 59 18.61 12.40 -6.67
C ASN A 59 19.97 13.11 -6.60
N GLN A 60 20.43 13.47 -5.39
CA GLN A 60 21.75 14.09 -5.19
C GLN A 60 22.91 13.16 -5.57
N LYS A 61 22.76 11.85 -5.40
CA LYS A 61 23.81 10.87 -5.72
C LYS A 61 23.81 10.41 -7.16
N VAL A 62 22.67 10.49 -7.83
CA VAL A 62 22.48 9.92 -9.17
C VAL A 62 21.93 11.01 -10.09
N PHE A 63 22.85 11.71 -10.74
CA PHE A 63 22.60 12.96 -11.47
C PHE A 63 21.62 12.82 -12.65
N PHE A 64 21.39 11.61 -13.17
CA PHE A 64 20.52 11.35 -14.32
C PHE A 64 19.07 11.00 -13.95
N LEU A 65 18.74 10.84 -12.67
CA LEU A 65 17.37 10.52 -12.26
C LEU A 65 16.55 11.81 -12.15
N GLN A 66 15.42 11.88 -12.85
CA GLN A 66 14.41 12.90 -12.59
C GLN A 66 13.87 12.76 -11.17
N LYS A 67 13.60 13.89 -10.50
CA LYS A 67 13.13 13.94 -9.11
C LYS A 67 11.94 13.00 -8.84
N ASP A 68 10.94 13.01 -9.71
CA ASP A 68 9.73 12.19 -9.55
C ASP A 68 10.06 10.69 -9.60
N PHE A 69 10.97 10.31 -10.50
CA PHE A 69 11.44 8.94 -10.60
C PHE A 69 12.30 8.51 -9.40
N SER A 70 13.10 9.42 -8.83
CA SER A 70 13.83 9.16 -7.58
C SER A 70 12.89 8.91 -6.40
N GLU A 71 11.81 9.68 -6.28
CA GLU A 71 10.78 9.50 -5.24
C GLU A 71 10.01 8.18 -5.42
N PHE A 72 9.61 7.85 -6.65
CA PHE A 72 9.01 6.55 -6.98
C PHE A 72 9.92 5.37 -6.59
N LEU A 73 11.19 5.44 -6.98
CA LEU A 73 12.16 4.37 -6.70
C LEU A 73 12.40 4.24 -5.19
N SER A 74 12.50 5.35 -4.48
CA SER A 74 12.64 5.36 -3.02
C SER A 74 11.46 4.69 -2.34
N PHE A 75 10.25 5.07 -2.73
CA PHE A 75 9.04 4.47 -2.20
C PHE A 75 9.01 2.96 -2.45
N LEU A 76 9.32 2.53 -3.68
CA LEU A 76 9.39 1.10 -4.05
C LEU A 76 10.42 0.33 -3.22
N LEU A 77 11.63 0.88 -3.06
CA LEU A 77 12.72 0.26 -2.31
C LEU A 77 12.36 0.12 -0.82
N ILE A 78 11.88 1.19 -0.19
CA ILE A 78 11.52 1.19 1.23
C ILE A 78 10.36 0.23 1.50
N PHE A 79 9.32 0.26 0.66
CA PHE A 79 8.18 -0.64 0.80
C PHE A 79 8.60 -2.11 0.65
N SER A 80 9.39 -2.41 -0.38
CA SER A 80 9.89 -3.77 -0.63
C SER A 80 10.79 -4.26 0.50
N ALA A 81 11.73 -3.42 0.96
CA ALA A 81 12.61 -3.74 2.09
C ALA A 81 11.81 -4.04 3.37
N SER A 82 10.76 -3.24 3.64
CA SER A 82 9.89 -3.44 4.81
C SER A 82 9.14 -4.77 4.76
N ILE A 83 8.59 -5.12 3.59
CA ILE A 83 7.92 -6.42 3.39
C ILE A 83 8.91 -7.57 3.53
N LEU A 84 10.11 -7.45 2.96
CA LEU A 84 11.14 -8.49 3.04
C LEU A 84 11.57 -8.71 4.49
N LEU A 85 11.83 -7.63 5.23
CA LEU A 85 12.21 -7.70 6.64
C LEU A 85 11.16 -8.45 7.47
N LEU A 86 9.88 -8.10 7.35
CA LEU A 86 8.82 -8.82 8.07
C LEU A 86 8.56 -10.23 7.54
N SER A 87 8.86 -10.49 6.27
CA SER A 87 8.80 -11.85 5.71
C SER A 87 9.86 -12.74 6.32
N PHE A 88 11.08 -12.24 6.56
CA PHE A 88 12.12 -12.96 7.29
C PHE A 88 11.70 -13.22 8.74
N LEU A 89 11.16 -12.21 9.43
CA LEU A 89 10.64 -12.39 10.78
C LEU A 89 9.54 -13.45 10.85
N ARG A 90 8.61 -13.45 9.88
CA ARG A 90 7.57 -14.48 9.76
C ARG A 90 8.15 -15.87 9.57
N ILE A 91 9.20 -16.03 8.74
CA ILE A 91 9.86 -17.33 8.53
C ILE A 91 10.49 -17.78 9.85
N ALA A 92 11.21 -16.90 10.54
CA ALA A 92 11.83 -17.20 11.84
C ALA A 92 10.78 -17.67 12.85
N VAL A 93 9.68 -16.93 13.02
CA VAL A 93 8.59 -17.33 13.92
C VAL A 93 7.93 -18.64 13.47
N GLY A 94 7.76 -18.83 12.16
CA GLY A 94 7.20 -20.05 11.58
C GLY A 94 8.01 -21.32 11.86
N LEU A 95 9.32 -21.21 12.10
CA LEU A 95 10.17 -22.34 12.49
C LEU A 95 9.81 -22.86 13.90
N PHE A 96 9.41 -21.97 14.80
CA PHE A 96 9.02 -22.32 16.17
C PHE A 96 7.57 -22.84 16.27
N PHE A 97 6.68 -22.38 15.40
CA PHE A 97 5.25 -22.72 15.43
C PHE A 97 4.84 -23.61 14.25
N LYS A 98 5.17 -24.91 14.33
CA LYS A 98 4.71 -25.92 13.35
C LYS A 98 3.26 -26.31 13.63
N ARG A 99 2.30 -25.61 13.03
CA ARG A 99 0.88 -26.00 13.03
C ARG A 99 0.41 -26.23 11.60
N GLU A 100 0.00 -27.45 11.30
CA GLU A 100 -0.44 -27.86 9.94
C GLU A 100 -1.96 -27.81 9.75
N ASN A 101 -2.75 -27.91 10.83
CA ASN A 101 -4.21 -27.91 10.77
C ASN A 101 -4.83 -26.65 11.39
N PHE A 102 -5.41 -25.82 10.53
CA PHE A 102 -6.20 -24.64 10.89
C PHE A 102 -7.68 -24.96 10.87
N SER A 103 -8.40 -24.49 11.90
CA SER A 103 -9.85 -24.66 11.98
C SER A 103 -10.58 -23.88 10.88
N ARG A 104 -11.82 -24.27 10.55
CA ARG A 104 -12.65 -23.53 9.57
C ARG A 104 -12.86 -22.06 9.97
N ARG A 105 -13.00 -21.78 11.27
CA ARG A 105 -13.14 -20.41 11.80
C ARG A 105 -11.86 -19.60 11.57
N GLU A 106 -10.70 -20.21 11.83
CA GLU A 106 -9.41 -19.57 11.61
C GLU A 106 -9.19 -19.21 10.13
N ARG A 107 -9.60 -20.09 9.21
CA ARG A 107 -9.56 -19.81 7.76
C ARG A 107 -10.49 -18.67 7.36
N LEU A 108 -11.68 -18.55 7.96
CA LEU A 108 -12.57 -17.44 7.66
C LEU A 108 -11.95 -16.10 8.10
N VAL A 109 -11.36 -16.05 9.30
CA VAL A 109 -10.66 -14.85 9.78
C VAL A 109 -9.46 -14.53 8.88
N SER A 110 -8.69 -15.53 8.44
CA SER A 110 -7.56 -15.29 7.53
C SER A 110 -8.01 -14.77 6.15
N VAL A 111 -9.18 -15.19 5.65
CA VAL A 111 -9.78 -14.63 4.44
C VAL A 111 -10.11 -13.15 4.62
N VAL A 112 -10.75 -12.77 5.73
CA VAL A 112 -11.09 -11.37 6.01
C VAL A 112 -9.83 -10.51 6.10
N ILE A 113 -8.82 -10.96 6.84
CA ILE A 113 -7.52 -10.26 6.94
C ILE A 113 -6.84 -10.17 5.57
N GLY A 114 -6.90 -11.25 4.78
CA GLY A 114 -6.40 -11.28 3.41
C GLY A 114 -7.09 -10.27 2.50
N GLY A 115 -8.40 -10.11 2.62
CA GLY A 115 -9.18 -9.11 1.89
C GLY A 115 -8.79 -7.69 2.29
N VAL A 116 -8.69 -7.40 3.59
CA VAL A 116 -8.20 -6.10 4.08
C VAL A 116 -6.78 -5.81 3.56
N ARG A 117 -5.90 -6.82 3.62
CA ARG A 117 -4.54 -6.71 3.08
C ARG A 117 -4.54 -6.46 1.57
N ALA A 118 -5.45 -7.07 0.82
CA ALA A 118 -5.58 -6.86 -0.61
C ALA A 118 -5.95 -5.40 -0.92
N VAL A 119 -6.91 -4.82 -0.17
CA VAL A 119 -7.30 -3.41 -0.31
C VAL A 119 -6.10 -2.49 -0.07
N PHE A 120 -5.34 -2.71 1.01
CA PHE A 120 -4.14 -1.92 1.29
C PHE A 120 -3.07 -2.09 0.23
N PHE A 121 -2.80 -3.32 -0.20
CA PHE A 121 -1.80 -3.59 -1.24
C PHE A 121 -2.18 -2.92 -2.56
N SER A 122 -3.44 -3.01 -2.98
CA SER A 122 -3.95 -2.34 -4.17
C SER A 122 -3.81 -0.82 -4.07
N SER A 123 -4.11 -0.26 -2.90
CA SER A 123 -3.95 1.18 -2.63
C SER A 123 -2.50 1.65 -2.79
N ILE A 124 -1.55 0.85 -2.31
CA ILE A 124 -0.12 1.13 -2.45
C ILE A 124 0.32 1.05 -3.90
N VAL A 125 -0.12 0.02 -4.63
CA VAL A 125 0.20 -0.11 -6.06
C VAL A 125 -0.36 1.08 -6.84
N LEU A 126 -1.57 1.52 -6.53
CA LEU A 126 -2.15 2.73 -7.13
C LEU A 126 -1.32 3.98 -6.81
N PHE A 127 -0.85 4.13 -5.57
CA PHE A 127 0.05 5.22 -5.18
C PHE A 127 1.42 5.14 -5.88
N MET A 128 1.95 3.94 -6.10
CA MET A 128 3.16 3.76 -6.90
C MET A 128 2.95 4.18 -8.35
N LEU A 129 1.81 3.85 -8.96
CA LEU A 129 1.47 4.28 -10.32
C LEU A 129 1.34 5.81 -10.41
N ILE A 130 0.81 6.44 -9.37
CA ILE A 130 0.76 7.89 -9.21
C ILE A 130 2.15 8.54 -9.21
N LEU A 131 3.11 7.95 -8.49
CA LEU A 131 4.49 8.45 -8.41
C LEU A 131 5.28 8.14 -9.68
N SER A 132 4.85 7.13 -10.45
CA SER A 132 5.50 6.75 -11.70
C SER A 132 5.33 7.83 -12.78
N PRO A 133 6.19 7.84 -13.82
CA PRO A 133 6.06 8.76 -14.95
C PRO A 133 4.85 8.48 -15.86
N LEU A 134 3.96 7.55 -15.49
CA LEU A 134 2.78 7.19 -16.29
C LEU A 134 1.70 8.29 -16.23
N PRO A 135 1.06 8.63 -17.37
CA PRO A 135 -0.03 9.60 -17.39
C PRO A 135 -1.23 9.15 -16.55
N ARG A 136 -1.70 10.02 -15.63
CA ARG A 136 -2.80 9.67 -14.70
C ARG A 136 -4.14 9.33 -15.35
N ARG A 137 -4.38 9.88 -16.54
CA ARG A 137 -5.59 9.63 -17.35
C ARG A 137 -5.90 8.14 -17.59
N TYR A 138 -4.89 7.26 -17.49
CA TYR A 138 -5.06 5.81 -17.66
C TYR A 138 -5.75 5.14 -16.48
N PHE A 139 -5.78 5.77 -15.30
CA PHE A 139 -6.33 5.17 -14.09
C PHE A 139 -7.34 6.03 -13.35
N GLU A 140 -7.34 7.35 -13.51
CA GLU A 140 -8.27 8.25 -12.80
C GLU A 140 -9.76 7.98 -13.07
N LYS A 141 -10.11 7.40 -14.23
CA LYS A 141 -11.49 7.05 -14.61
C LYS A 141 -11.89 5.62 -14.20
N SER A 142 -10.98 4.85 -13.63
CA SER A 142 -11.21 3.44 -13.30
C SER A 142 -11.98 3.28 -11.99
N PHE A 143 -12.74 2.20 -11.86
CA PHE A 143 -13.42 1.87 -10.61
C PHE A 143 -12.41 1.66 -9.46
N SER A 144 -11.25 1.10 -9.79
CA SER A 144 -10.14 0.88 -8.86
C SER A 144 -9.61 2.16 -8.24
N TRP A 145 -9.65 3.28 -8.96
CA TRP A 145 -9.26 4.57 -8.42
C TRP A 145 -10.16 4.99 -7.26
N GLU A 146 -11.48 4.90 -7.43
CA GLU A 146 -12.45 5.29 -6.42
C GLU A 146 -12.31 4.45 -5.15
N VAL A 147 -12.10 3.14 -5.31
CA VAL A 147 -12.01 2.20 -4.19
C VAL A 147 -10.67 2.26 -3.48
N PHE A 148 -9.56 2.28 -4.23
CA PHE A 148 -8.23 2.05 -3.66
C PHE A 148 -7.40 3.31 -3.44
N ARG A 149 -7.84 4.51 -3.82
CA ARG A 149 -7.01 5.72 -3.61
C ARG A 149 -6.82 6.14 -2.14
N LEU A 150 -7.77 5.80 -1.27
CA LEU A 150 -7.81 6.28 0.12
C LEU A 150 -7.20 5.36 1.19
N PRO A 151 -7.30 4.02 1.11
CA PRO A 151 -6.94 3.15 2.23
C PRO A 151 -5.51 3.31 2.76
N ALA A 152 -4.48 3.24 1.91
CA ALA A 152 -3.09 3.35 2.37
C ALA A 152 -2.74 4.74 2.92
N PRO A 153 -3.14 5.85 2.28
CA PRO A 153 -2.93 7.20 2.83
C PRO A 153 -3.65 7.42 4.16
N ALA A 154 -4.91 6.99 4.26
CA ALA A 154 -5.66 7.07 5.50
C ALA A 154 -4.97 6.28 6.62
N MET A 155 -4.43 5.10 6.30
CA MET A 155 -3.66 4.31 7.26
C MET A 155 -2.37 5.02 7.69
N TYR A 156 -1.65 5.67 6.77
CA TYR A 156 -0.48 6.47 7.12
C TYR A 156 -0.84 7.60 8.09
N ILE A 157 -1.89 8.38 7.79
CA ILE A 157 -2.35 9.48 8.65
C ILE A 157 -2.74 8.94 10.03
N PHE A 158 -3.54 7.87 10.08
CA PHE A 158 -3.97 7.26 11.33
C PHE A 158 -2.79 6.82 12.22
N VAL A 159 -1.79 6.14 11.62
CA VAL A 159 -0.58 5.72 12.35
C VAL A 159 0.22 6.93 12.78
N PHE A 160 0.43 7.90 11.88
CA PHE A 160 1.19 9.11 12.18
C PHE A 160 0.57 9.90 13.32
N GLU A 161 -0.75 10.12 13.33
CA GLU A 161 -1.46 10.79 14.42
C GLU A 161 -1.29 10.05 15.76
N THR A 162 -1.32 8.72 15.72
CA THR A 162 -1.10 7.87 16.91
C THR A 162 0.32 8.05 17.47
N PHE A 163 1.32 8.19 16.60
CA PHE A 163 2.74 8.29 16.97
C PHE A 163 3.29 9.72 16.96
N LYS A 164 2.45 10.73 16.73
CA LYS A 164 2.85 12.14 16.59
C LYS A 164 3.64 12.68 17.77
N LYS A 165 3.42 12.14 18.98
CA LYS A 165 4.17 12.50 20.19
C LYS A 165 5.62 12.01 20.18
N SER A 166 5.92 10.96 19.40
CA SER A 166 7.21 10.28 19.39
C SER A 166 8.02 10.54 18.11
N VAL A 167 7.39 11.10 17.07
CA VAL A 167 8.00 11.30 15.75
C VAL A 167 8.20 12.81 15.49
N PRO A 168 9.41 13.27 15.16
CA PRO A 168 9.65 14.66 14.79
C PRO A 168 8.77 15.08 13.59
N GLN A 169 8.09 16.22 13.67
CA GLN A 169 7.28 16.74 12.56
C GLN A 169 8.19 17.19 11.39
N GLU A 170 8.29 16.39 10.33
CA GLU A 170 8.98 16.76 9.09
C GLU A 170 8.02 17.09 7.93
N ARG A 171 8.53 17.83 6.92
CA ARG A 171 7.85 18.37 5.72
C ARG A 171 7.06 17.36 4.87
N THR A 172 7.16 16.07 5.15
CA THR A 172 6.48 14.99 4.42
C THR A 172 4.95 15.05 4.55
N GLU A 173 4.45 15.55 5.69
CA GLU A 173 3.02 15.75 5.96
C GLU A 173 2.38 16.68 4.90
N ILE A 174 3.05 17.79 4.56
CA ILE A 174 2.53 18.80 3.62
C ILE A 174 2.40 18.24 2.20
N LYS A 175 3.31 17.38 1.75
CA LYS A 175 3.27 16.86 0.37
C LYS A 175 2.18 15.81 0.21
N ILE A 176 2.03 14.92 1.19
CA ILE A 176 0.96 13.91 1.22
C ILE A 176 -0.40 14.62 1.40
N GLU A 177 -0.52 15.50 2.39
CA GLU A 177 -1.75 16.23 2.66
C GLU A 177 -2.18 17.12 1.50
N ASN A 178 -1.27 17.84 0.85
CA ASN A 178 -1.60 18.60 -0.36
C ASN A 178 -1.97 17.68 -1.52
N TYR A 179 -1.29 16.55 -1.71
CA TYR A 179 -1.65 15.59 -2.75
C TYR A 179 -3.10 15.11 -2.58
N TYR A 180 -3.54 14.85 -1.35
CA TYR A 180 -4.91 14.39 -1.08
C TYR A 180 -5.93 15.53 -0.99
N LYS A 181 -5.61 16.70 -0.42
CA LYS A 181 -6.53 17.85 -0.30
C LYS A 181 -6.83 18.51 -1.65
N THR A 182 -5.85 18.61 -2.55
CA THR A 182 -6.04 19.27 -3.85
C THR A 182 -6.99 18.45 -4.75
N ASP A 183 -6.92 17.11 -4.69
CA ASP A 183 -7.83 16.21 -5.42
C ASP A 183 -9.21 16.04 -4.75
N TRP A 184 -9.31 16.20 -3.42
CA TRP A 184 -10.58 16.12 -2.68
C TRP A 184 -11.51 17.32 -2.94
N ILE A 185 -10.94 18.52 -3.12
CA ILE A 185 -11.71 19.73 -3.43
C ILE A 185 -12.17 19.72 -4.90
N GLY A 186 -11.32 19.24 -5.82
CA GLY A 186 -11.65 19.18 -7.25
C GLY A 186 -12.76 18.19 -7.61
N SER A 187 -13.02 17.18 -6.77
CA SER A 187 -14.08 16.17 -6.98
C SER A 187 -15.43 16.52 -6.35
N ARG A 188 -15.54 17.64 -5.62
CA ARG A 188 -16.83 18.21 -5.17
C ARG A 188 -17.35 19.34 -6.06
N GLN A 189 -16.54 19.82 -7.00
CA GLN A 189 -16.89 20.93 -7.90
C GLN A 189 -17.14 20.50 -9.35
N ARG A 190 -17.23 19.19 -9.64
CA ARG A 190 -17.64 18.65 -10.93
C ARG A 190 -18.80 17.68 -10.77
#